data_AF-A0A4R2KF76-F1
#
_entry.id   AF-A0A4R2KF76-F1
#
_cell.length_a   1.000
_cell.length_b   1.000
_cell.length_c   1.000
_cell.angle_alpha   90.00
_cell.angle_beta   90.00
_cell.angle_gamma   90.00
#
_symmetry.space_group_name_H-M   'P 1'
#
loop_
_entity.id
_entity.type
_entity.pdbx_description
1 polymer ?
#
loop_
_entity_poly.entity_id
_entity_poly.type
_entity_poly.pdbx_seq_one_letter_code
_entity_poly.pdbx_strand_id
1 'polypeptide(L)'
;MGYQTRLRIFGADGNEIPIPEGAGRGLSMSQSAIAAAQKIRRDIYATAHNLSDPAFQKYAVEIYCTDQDLPALGGVWPGDVITIHSIQSISERMSASGAMILSREPVHGTVKAFNAAGAVVAHTETAVPGGVEVSAPGAVRVKYRPILHIMVFDKGGDEREIEASISWSLSGEEV
;
A
#
# COMPACT_ATOMS: atom_id res chain seq x y z
N MET A 1 -9.83 -24.63 5.07
CA MET A 1 -9.89 -23.54 4.06
C MET A 1 -9.18 -22.37 4.70
N GLY A 2 -7.89 -22.18 4.43
CA GLY A 2 -7.09 -21.16 5.14
C GLY A 2 -7.54 -19.77 4.68
N TYR A 3 -8.21 -19.02 5.54
CA TYR A 3 -8.70 -17.69 5.22
C TYR A 3 -7.54 -16.71 5.20
N GLN A 4 -6.94 -16.52 4.01
CA GLN A 4 -5.86 -15.56 3.80
C GLN A 4 -6.43 -14.14 3.77
N THR A 5 -5.96 -13.29 4.68
CA THR A 5 -6.13 -11.85 4.58
C THR A 5 -5.52 -11.36 3.26
N ARG A 6 -6.01 -10.23 2.75
CA ARG A 6 -5.40 -9.59 1.57
C ARG A 6 -4.00 -9.09 1.88
N LEU A 7 -3.74 -8.61 3.10
CA LEU A 7 -2.43 -8.16 3.56
C LEU A 7 -1.47 -9.34 3.57
N ARG A 8 -0.27 -9.11 3.02
CA ARG A 8 0.89 -9.97 3.23
C ARG A 8 2.06 -9.11 3.62
N ILE A 9 2.84 -9.58 4.58
CA ILE A 9 4.03 -8.91 5.09
C ILE A 9 5.19 -9.87 4.89
N PHE A 10 6.30 -9.36 4.37
CA PHE A 10 7.54 -10.11 4.22
C PHE A 10 8.63 -9.42 5.04
N GLY A 11 9.36 -10.20 5.82
CA GLY A 11 10.49 -9.73 6.60
C GLY A 11 11.67 -9.30 5.72
N ALA A 12 12.71 -8.75 6.35
CA ALA A 12 13.95 -8.39 5.66
C ALA A 12 14.68 -9.60 5.06
N ASP A 13 14.40 -10.80 5.57
CA ASP A 13 14.87 -12.08 5.05
C ASP A 13 14.10 -12.56 3.80
N GLY A 14 13.07 -11.85 3.39
CA GLY A 14 12.19 -12.19 2.27
C GLY A 14 11.14 -13.26 2.60
N ASN A 15 11.10 -13.76 3.84
CA ASN A 15 10.11 -14.74 4.25
C ASN A 15 8.79 -14.05 4.62
N GLU A 16 7.67 -14.70 4.29
CA GLU A 16 6.35 -14.22 4.67
C GLU A 16 6.16 -14.33 6.18
N ILE A 17 5.79 -13.22 6.82
CA ILE A 17 5.40 -13.19 8.22
C ILE A 17 3.93 -13.60 8.28
N PRO A 18 3.60 -14.75 8.89
CA PRO A 18 2.24 -15.25 8.90
C PRO A 18 1.34 -14.35 9.76
N ILE A 19 0.18 -14.03 9.20
CA ILE A 19 -0.93 -13.40 9.92
C ILE A 19 -1.96 -14.50 10.17
N PRO A 20 -2.12 -14.97 11.43
CA PRO A 20 -3.10 -16.00 11.76
C PRO A 20 -4.54 -15.48 11.57
N GLU A 21 -5.49 -16.41 11.56
CA GLU A 21 -6.90 -16.10 11.28
C GLU A 21 -7.50 -15.09 12.27
N GLY A 22 -7.10 -15.18 13.54
CA GLY A 22 -7.53 -14.28 14.61
C GLY A 22 -6.74 -12.97 14.67
N ALA A 23 -5.85 -12.67 13.72
CA ALA A 23 -5.08 -11.43 13.67
C ALA A 23 -5.38 -10.59 12.42
N GLY A 24 -6.31 -11.05 11.57
CA GLY A 24 -6.54 -10.49 10.24
C GLY A 24 -7.94 -9.96 9.98
N ARG A 25 -8.91 -10.18 10.88
CA ARG A 25 -10.31 -9.76 10.65
C ARG A 25 -10.45 -8.28 11.02
N GLY A 26 -11.13 -7.52 10.15
CA GLY A 26 -11.31 -6.08 10.37
C GLY A 26 -10.02 -5.25 10.23
N LEU A 27 -8.97 -5.80 9.62
CA LEU A 27 -7.72 -5.11 9.35
C LEU A 27 -7.95 -3.77 8.64
N SER A 28 -7.41 -2.71 9.24
CA SER A 28 -7.40 -1.36 8.70
C SER A 28 -5.98 -1.00 8.26
N MET A 29 -5.88 -0.31 7.13
CA MET A 29 -4.62 0.24 6.64
C MET A 29 -4.87 1.66 6.17
N SER A 30 -4.07 2.60 6.66
CA SER A 30 -4.05 3.98 6.20
C SER A 30 -2.76 4.26 5.42
N GLN A 31 -2.86 5.11 4.41
CA GLN A 31 -1.74 5.59 3.61
C GLN A 31 -1.85 7.09 3.48
N SER A 32 -0.79 7.81 3.87
CA SER A 32 -0.70 9.26 3.78
C SER A 32 0.65 9.67 3.22
N ALA A 33 0.76 10.84 2.60
CA ALA A 33 2.05 11.33 2.11
C ALA A 33 2.94 11.74 3.28
N ILE A 34 4.21 11.32 3.29
CA ILE A 34 5.19 11.68 4.33
C ILE A 34 5.35 13.21 4.37
N ALA A 35 5.49 13.78 5.56
CA ALA A 35 5.62 15.23 5.74
C ALA A 35 6.81 15.81 4.94
N ALA A 36 7.95 15.12 4.92
CA ALA A 36 9.12 15.51 4.14
C ALA A 36 8.88 15.47 2.61
N ALA A 37 7.94 14.65 2.15
CA ALA A 37 7.55 14.57 0.75
C ALA A 37 6.61 15.70 0.31
N GLN A 38 6.15 16.56 1.24
CA GLN A 38 5.21 17.65 0.96
C GLN A 38 5.93 19.01 0.87
N LYS A 39 6.32 19.42 -0.34
CA LYS A 39 6.95 20.72 -0.60
C LYS A 39 6.00 21.63 -1.36
N ILE A 40 5.07 22.22 -0.64
CA ILE A 40 4.10 23.18 -1.20
C ILE A 40 4.60 24.61 -0.99
N ARG A 41 4.52 25.44 -2.03
CA ARG A 41 4.82 26.89 -1.97
C ARG A 41 3.73 27.68 -2.66
N ARG A 42 3.49 28.90 -2.19
CA ARG A 42 2.56 29.83 -2.84
C ARG A 42 3.31 30.78 -3.77
N ASP A 43 2.69 31.11 -4.88
CA ASP A 43 3.14 32.20 -5.74
C ASP A 43 2.63 33.56 -5.21
N ILE A 44 2.98 34.62 -5.96
CA ILE A 44 2.57 36.00 -5.67
C ILE A 44 1.04 36.21 -5.73
N TYR A 45 0.32 35.31 -6.40
CA TYR A 45 -1.15 35.31 -6.49
C TYR A 45 -1.80 34.39 -5.45
N ALA A 46 -1.04 33.96 -4.45
CA ALA A 46 -1.45 33.03 -3.41
C ALA A 46 -1.90 31.63 -3.90
N THR A 47 -1.57 31.27 -5.14
CA THR A 47 -1.84 29.94 -5.69
C THR A 47 -0.78 28.96 -5.19
N ALA A 48 -1.21 27.80 -4.69
CA ALA A 48 -0.32 26.78 -4.15
C ALA A 48 0.19 25.85 -5.27
N HIS A 49 1.50 25.68 -5.33
CA HIS A 49 2.20 24.82 -6.28
C HIS A 49 2.94 23.73 -5.51
N ASN A 50 2.84 22.50 -6.00
CA ASN A 50 3.63 21.37 -5.51
C ASN A 50 5.01 21.40 -6.18
N LEU A 51 6.05 21.60 -5.38
CA LEU A 51 7.45 21.59 -5.81
C LEU A 51 8.18 20.30 -5.42
N SER A 52 7.45 19.30 -4.92
CA SER A 52 8.01 17.98 -4.63
C SER A 52 8.35 17.26 -5.92
N ASP A 53 9.55 16.71 -5.98
CA ASP A 53 9.93 15.81 -7.05
C ASP A 53 9.10 14.51 -6.93
N PRO A 54 8.42 14.07 -8.01
CA PRO A 54 7.62 12.85 -8.02
C PRO A 54 8.33 11.60 -7.49
N ALA A 55 9.66 11.50 -7.66
CA ALA A 55 10.43 10.37 -7.17
C ALA A 55 10.47 10.27 -5.64
N PHE A 56 10.31 11.39 -4.93
CA PHE A 56 10.32 11.47 -3.47
C PHE A 56 8.92 11.51 -2.86
N GLN A 57 7.88 11.29 -3.66
CA GLN A 57 6.51 11.16 -3.16
C GLN A 57 6.31 9.77 -2.55
N LYS A 58 6.66 9.64 -1.28
CA LYS A 58 6.64 8.41 -0.48
C LYS A 58 5.49 8.41 0.53
N TYR A 59 4.99 7.22 0.87
CA TYR A 59 3.86 7.05 1.78
C TYR A 59 4.29 6.70 3.22
N ALA A 60 3.65 7.33 4.20
CA ALA A 60 3.55 6.82 5.56
C ALA A 60 2.39 5.82 5.61
N VAL A 61 2.65 4.67 6.22
CA VAL A 61 1.74 3.54 6.32
C VAL A 61 1.47 3.24 7.78
N GLU A 62 0.19 3.07 8.11
CA GLU A 62 -0.24 2.57 9.41
C GLU A 62 -1.20 1.40 9.19
N ILE A 63 -0.94 0.30 9.88
CA ILE A 63 -1.76 -0.90 9.88
C ILE A 63 -2.22 -1.14 11.31
N TYR A 64 -3.50 -1.41 11.46
CA TYR A 64 -4.12 -1.65 12.75
C TYR A 64 -5.17 -2.75 12.65
N CYS A 65 -5.25 -3.60 13.68
CA CYS A 65 -6.29 -4.60 13.81
C CYS A 65 -6.64 -4.84 15.29
N THR A 66 -7.89 -5.21 15.54
CA THR A 66 -8.36 -5.69 16.84
C THR A 66 -9.15 -6.97 16.62
N ASP A 67 -8.66 -8.07 17.17
CA ASP A 67 -9.20 -9.41 16.96
C ASP A 67 -8.81 -10.31 18.16
N GLN A 68 -8.47 -11.59 17.92
CA GLN A 68 -8.32 -12.63 18.94
C GLN A 68 -6.89 -13.19 19.06
N ASP A 69 -5.97 -12.78 18.19
CA ASP A 69 -4.61 -13.33 18.08
C ASP A 69 -3.60 -12.25 17.63
N LEU A 70 -2.31 -12.52 17.82
CA LEU A 70 -1.21 -11.68 17.36
C LEU A 70 -0.54 -12.23 16.10
N PRO A 71 -0.14 -11.37 15.15
CA PRO A 71 0.74 -11.78 14.06
C PRO A 71 2.15 -12.08 14.56
N ALA A 72 2.91 -12.85 13.79
CA ALA A 72 4.29 -13.23 14.12
C ALA A 72 5.33 -12.09 13.96
N LEU A 73 5.04 -10.89 14.49
CA LEU A 73 5.90 -9.70 14.39
C LEU A 73 7.04 -9.66 15.41
N GLY A 74 7.34 -10.77 16.11
CA GLY A 74 8.35 -10.83 17.16
C GLY A 74 9.78 -10.51 16.69
N GLY A 75 10.08 -10.75 15.41
CA GLY A 75 11.40 -10.47 14.82
C GLY A 75 11.52 -9.12 14.11
N VAL A 76 10.43 -8.35 14.01
CA VAL A 76 10.42 -7.06 13.31
C VAL A 76 10.79 -5.96 14.30
N TRP A 77 11.81 -5.17 14.03
CA TRP A 77 12.22 -4.06 14.88
C TRP A 77 12.13 -2.71 14.16
N PRO A 78 11.97 -1.60 14.90
CA PRO A 78 12.13 -0.26 14.33
C PRO A 78 13.48 -0.14 13.62
N GLY A 79 13.45 0.35 12.38
CA GLY A 79 14.60 0.43 11.48
C GLY A 79 14.69 -0.72 10.46
N ASP A 80 13.98 -1.83 10.66
CA ASP A 80 13.93 -2.90 9.67
C ASP A 80 13.12 -2.50 8.45
N VAL A 81 13.59 -2.91 7.26
CA VAL A 81 12.84 -2.74 6.01
C VAL A 81 12.07 -4.03 5.73
N ILE A 82 10.76 -3.89 5.60
CA ILE A 82 9.82 -4.98 5.29
C ILE A 82 9.07 -4.68 4.00
N THR A 83 8.58 -5.73 3.35
CA THR A 83 7.76 -5.59 2.13
C THR A 83 6.30 -5.88 2.45
N ILE A 84 5.41 -4.98 2.04
CA ILE A 84 3.98 -5.05 2.33
C ILE A 84 3.19 -5.11 1.03
N HIS A 85 2.38 -6.16 0.90
CA HIS A 85 1.31 -6.21 -0.10
C HIS A 85 0.07 -5.50 0.45
N SER A 86 -0.07 -4.22 0.12
CA SER A 86 -1.04 -3.29 0.69
C SER A 86 -2.48 -3.80 0.62
N ILE A 87 -3.28 -3.69 1.68
CA ILE A 87 -4.74 -3.97 1.64
C ILE A 87 -5.45 -2.94 0.75
N GLN A 88 -5.09 -1.68 0.93
CA GLN A 88 -5.66 -0.56 0.22
C GLN A 88 -5.24 -0.59 -1.24
N SER A 89 -6.17 -0.24 -2.13
CA SER A 89 -5.86 -0.05 -3.54
C SER A 89 -5.67 1.42 -3.84
N ILE A 90 -4.72 1.73 -4.70
CA ILE A 90 -4.54 3.07 -5.28
C ILE A 90 -5.30 3.10 -6.61
N SER A 91 -5.81 4.28 -6.98
CA SER A 91 -6.35 4.51 -8.32
C SER A 91 -5.59 5.64 -8.99
N GLU A 92 -5.08 5.35 -10.18
CA GLU A 92 -4.34 6.30 -11.00
C GLU A 92 -5.13 6.64 -12.26
N ARG A 93 -4.96 7.86 -12.74
CA ARG A 93 -5.56 8.31 -13.99
C ARG A 93 -4.78 7.73 -15.15
N MET A 94 -5.50 7.12 -16.10
CA MET A 94 -4.90 6.63 -17.34
C MET A 94 -4.46 7.80 -18.22
N SER A 95 -3.34 7.63 -18.91
CA SER A 95 -2.90 8.56 -19.95
C SER A 95 -3.90 8.56 -21.12
N ALA A 96 -3.93 9.64 -21.90
CA ALA A 96 -4.79 9.73 -23.08
C ALA A 96 -4.44 8.70 -24.17
N SER A 97 -3.21 8.17 -24.17
CA SER A 97 -2.77 7.12 -25.09
C SER A 97 -3.30 5.73 -24.74
N GLY A 98 -3.89 5.55 -23.55
CA GLY A 98 -4.36 4.25 -23.07
C GLY A 98 -3.25 3.31 -22.61
N ALA A 99 -2.02 3.82 -22.43
CA ALA A 99 -0.89 3.07 -21.89
C ALA A 99 -0.11 3.93 -20.88
N MET A 100 0.22 3.37 -19.72
CA MET A 100 0.99 4.07 -18.69
C MET A 100 1.85 3.11 -17.87
N ILE A 101 2.96 3.61 -17.34
CA ILE A 101 3.73 2.94 -16.30
C ILE A 101 3.11 3.31 -14.95
N LEU A 102 2.80 2.31 -14.12
CA LEU A 102 2.24 2.53 -12.79
C LEU A 102 3.25 3.19 -11.86
N SER A 103 2.78 4.06 -10.96
CA SER A 103 3.67 4.73 -9.99
C SER A 103 4.32 3.78 -8.98
N ARG A 104 3.71 2.62 -8.75
CA ARG A 104 4.19 1.56 -7.85
C ARG A 104 3.96 0.18 -8.47
N GLU A 105 4.75 -0.78 -8.03
CA GLU A 105 4.60 -2.16 -8.45
C GLU A 105 3.26 -2.72 -7.94
N PRO A 106 2.42 -3.28 -8.82
CA PRO A 106 1.17 -3.88 -8.43
C PRO A 106 1.39 -5.30 -7.87
N VAL A 107 0.63 -5.64 -6.84
CA VAL A 107 0.45 -7.04 -6.47
C VAL A 107 -0.19 -7.78 -7.65
N HIS A 108 0.39 -8.91 -8.02
CA HIS A 108 -0.04 -9.71 -9.16
C HIS A 108 -1.55 -10.00 -9.13
N GLY A 109 -2.23 -9.83 -10.26
CA GLY A 109 -3.67 -10.09 -10.43
C GLY A 109 -4.60 -9.06 -9.77
N THR A 110 -4.08 -7.94 -9.27
CA THR A 110 -4.91 -6.90 -8.62
C THR A 110 -5.28 -5.74 -9.52
N VAL A 111 -4.63 -5.60 -10.67
CA VAL A 111 -4.84 -4.50 -11.62
C VAL A 111 -6.21 -4.61 -12.28
N LYS A 112 -6.93 -3.49 -12.33
CA LYS A 112 -8.22 -3.35 -13.01
C LYS A 112 -8.26 -2.01 -13.73
N ALA A 113 -8.48 -2.02 -15.04
CA ALA A 113 -8.70 -0.81 -15.84
C ALA A 113 -10.20 -0.51 -15.96
N PHE A 114 -10.59 0.76 -15.82
CA PHE A 114 -11.99 1.20 -15.88
C PHE A 114 -12.20 2.26 -16.96
N ASN A 115 -13.27 2.14 -17.72
CA ASN A 115 -13.70 3.20 -18.66
C ASN A 115 -14.45 4.34 -17.94
N ALA A 116 -14.87 5.35 -18.71
CA ALA A 116 -15.63 6.50 -18.21
C ALA A 116 -16.98 6.10 -17.56
N ALA A 117 -17.58 4.99 -18.00
CA ALA A 117 -18.82 4.46 -17.44
C ALA A 117 -18.60 3.61 -16.16
N GLY A 118 -17.35 3.42 -15.73
CA GLY A 118 -17.00 2.61 -14.57
C GLY A 118 -17.02 1.09 -14.81
N ALA A 119 -17.13 0.64 -16.06
CA ALA A 119 -17.01 -0.77 -16.41
C ALA A 119 -15.53 -1.17 -16.55
N VAL A 120 -15.21 -2.40 -16.18
CA VAL A 120 -13.85 -2.95 -16.32
C VAL A 120 -13.57 -3.24 -17.80
N VAL A 121 -12.43 -2.77 -18.29
CA VAL A 121 -11.96 -2.99 -19.66
C VAL A 121 -10.81 -3.99 -19.64
N ALA A 122 -10.67 -4.77 -20.71
CA ALA A 122 -9.51 -5.64 -20.88
C ALA A 122 -8.22 -4.81 -20.88
N HIS A 123 -7.20 -5.34 -20.21
CA HIS A 123 -5.90 -4.71 -20.09
C HIS A 123 -4.80 -5.75 -20.22
N THR A 124 -3.61 -5.30 -20.59
CA THR A 124 -2.38 -6.10 -20.57
C THR A 124 -1.37 -5.46 -19.62
N GLU A 125 -0.65 -6.30 -18.89
CA GLU A 125 0.42 -5.92 -17.97
C GLU A 125 1.74 -6.39 -18.57
N THR A 126 2.72 -5.49 -18.70
CA THR A 126 4.06 -5.82 -19.20
C THR A 126 5.09 -5.28 -18.23
N ALA A 127 6.00 -6.14 -17.77
CA ALA A 127 7.13 -5.72 -16.95
C ALA A 127 8.10 -4.92 -17.82
N VAL A 128 8.42 -3.69 -17.40
CA VAL A 128 9.32 -2.77 -18.11
C VAL A 128 10.39 -2.25 -17.15
N PRO A 129 11.55 -1.79 -17.66
CA PRO A 129 12.52 -1.10 -16.81
C PRO A 129 11.86 0.12 -16.14
N GLY A 130 11.76 0.09 -14.81
CA GLY A 130 11.11 1.15 -14.03
C GLY A 130 9.68 0.86 -13.56
N GLY A 131 9.13 -0.33 -13.83
CA GLY A 131 7.87 -0.76 -13.20
C GLY A 131 7.03 -1.71 -14.07
N VAL A 132 5.71 -1.63 -13.90
CA VAL A 132 4.74 -2.38 -14.71
C VAL A 132 4.00 -1.39 -15.60
N GLU A 133 4.08 -1.62 -16.91
CA GLU A 133 3.27 -0.92 -17.90
C GLU A 133 1.90 -1.59 -18.02
N VAL A 134 0.85 -0.79 -17.98
CA VAL A 134 -0.53 -1.22 -18.20
C VAL A 134 -1.03 -0.58 -19.49
N SER A 135 -1.45 -1.41 -20.45
CA SER A 135 -2.11 -0.97 -21.67
C SER A 135 -3.58 -1.38 -21.65
N ALA A 136 -4.48 -0.40 -21.68
CA ALA A 136 -5.92 -0.59 -21.71
C ALA A 136 -6.59 0.54 -22.52
N PRO A 137 -6.70 0.38 -23.85
CA PRO A 137 -7.38 1.34 -24.70
C PRO A 137 -8.82 1.63 -24.22
N GLY A 138 -9.16 2.92 -24.09
CA GLY A 138 -10.48 3.34 -23.62
C GLY A 138 -10.67 3.35 -22.09
N ALA A 139 -9.65 2.98 -21.32
CA ALA A 139 -9.66 3.18 -19.88
C ALA A 139 -9.37 4.64 -19.51
N VAL A 140 -10.04 5.14 -18.47
CA VAL A 140 -9.85 6.48 -17.89
C VAL A 140 -9.07 6.42 -16.58
N ARG A 141 -9.15 5.28 -15.87
CA ARG A 141 -8.39 5.05 -14.63
C ARG A 141 -8.02 3.58 -14.47
N VAL A 142 -6.95 3.33 -13.74
CA VAL A 142 -6.51 2.01 -13.30
C VAL A 142 -6.60 1.95 -11.78
N LYS A 143 -6.96 0.80 -11.23
CA LYS A 143 -6.96 0.53 -9.78
C LYS A 143 -6.15 -0.74 -9.52
N TYR A 144 -5.26 -0.70 -8.55
CA TYR A 144 -4.42 -1.85 -8.18
C TYR A 144 -3.98 -1.76 -6.72
N ARG A 145 -3.47 -2.85 -6.15
CA ARG A 145 -2.88 -2.85 -4.80
C ARG A 145 -1.37 -2.72 -4.92
N PRO A 146 -0.74 -1.69 -4.35
CA PRO A 146 0.70 -1.52 -4.45
C PRO A 146 1.45 -2.50 -3.53
N ILE A 147 2.65 -2.88 -3.97
CA ILE A 147 3.70 -3.42 -3.12
C ILE A 147 4.48 -2.22 -2.57
N LEU A 148 4.64 -2.15 -1.25
CA LEU A 148 5.34 -1.08 -0.57
C LEU A 148 6.53 -1.66 0.21
N HIS A 149 7.70 -1.07 0.03
CA HIS A 149 8.85 -1.35 0.89
C HIS A 149 8.87 -0.28 1.98
N ILE A 150 8.67 -0.68 3.23
CA ILE A 150 8.57 0.26 4.34
C ILE A 150 9.66 0.00 5.36
N MET A 151 10.24 1.07 5.88
CA MET A 151 11.03 1.04 7.10
C MET A 151 10.07 1.16 8.29
N VAL A 152 10.17 0.21 9.22
CA VAL A 152 9.32 0.17 10.41
C VAL A 152 9.75 1.25 11.39
N PHE A 153 8.79 1.98 11.94
CA PHE A 153 9.01 2.95 13.02
C PHE A 153 8.51 2.45 14.35
N ASP A 154 7.34 1.81 14.35
CA ASP A 154 6.74 1.31 15.57
C ASP A 154 5.92 0.05 15.29
N LYS A 155 5.88 -0.82 16.30
CA LYS A 155 4.97 -1.97 16.34
C LYS A 155 4.41 -2.11 17.75
N GLY A 156 3.11 -2.35 17.84
CA GLY A 156 2.39 -2.47 19.09
C GLY A 156 1.59 -3.76 19.16
N GLY A 157 1.40 -4.25 20.38
CA GLY A 157 0.46 -5.29 20.73
C GLY A 157 -0.13 -4.98 22.11
N ASP A 158 -1.44 -5.04 22.26
CA ASP A 158 -2.15 -4.90 23.53
C ASP A 158 -3.10 -6.08 23.69
N GLU A 159 -3.02 -6.75 24.85
CA GLU A 159 -3.86 -7.90 25.18
C GLU A 159 -4.69 -7.59 26.42
N ARG A 160 -6.01 -7.70 26.27
CA ARG A 160 -6.97 -7.47 27.34
C ARG A 160 -7.61 -8.78 27.73
N GLU A 161 -7.02 -9.41 28.75
CA GLU A 161 -7.43 -10.73 29.24
C GLU A 161 -8.94 -10.81 29.57
N ILE A 162 -9.47 -9.81 30.27
CA ILE A 162 -10.89 -9.78 30.69
C ILE A 162 -11.84 -9.61 29.50
N GLU A 163 -11.42 -8.86 28.48
CA GLU A 163 -12.22 -8.58 27.29
C GLU A 163 -12.03 -9.65 26.20
N ALA A 164 -11.11 -10.59 26.41
CA ALA A 164 -10.64 -11.54 25.39
C ALA A 164 -10.36 -10.83 24.05
N SER A 165 -9.69 -9.68 24.12
CA SER A 165 -9.42 -8.84 22.95
C SER A 165 -7.93 -8.60 22.82
N ILE A 166 -7.44 -8.76 21.61
CA ILE A 166 -6.05 -8.48 21.27
C ILE A 166 -6.03 -7.46 20.15
N SER A 167 -5.21 -6.42 20.28
CA SER A 167 -4.98 -5.43 19.23
C SER A 167 -3.52 -5.38 18.88
N TRP A 168 -3.23 -5.08 17.61
CA TRP A 168 -1.87 -4.88 17.15
C TRP A 168 -1.80 -3.76 16.12
N SER A 169 -0.64 -3.13 16.07
CA SER A 169 -0.34 -2.06 15.13
C SER A 169 1.05 -2.20 14.54
N LEU A 170 1.21 -1.67 13.33
CA LEU A 170 2.49 -1.56 12.64
C LEU A 170 2.49 -0.26 11.86
N SER A 171 3.51 0.57 12.08
CA SER A 171 3.67 1.83 11.36
C SER A 171 5.06 1.99 10.79
N GLY A 172 5.15 2.70 9.67
CA GLY A 172 6.41 2.93 8.99
C GLY A 172 6.28 3.85 7.79
N GLU A 173 7.41 4.09 7.13
CA GLU A 173 7.51 4.95 5.96
C GLU A 173 8.10 4.21 4.78
N GLU A 174 7.57 4.49 3.58
CA GLU A 174 8.09 3.93 2.34
C GLU A 174 9.52 4.43 2.07
N VAL A 175 10.42 3.50 1.75
CA VAL A 175 11.82 3.76 1.38
C VAL A 175 12.06 3.69 -0.12
#